data_AF-A0AAV3U080-F1
#
_entry.id   AF-A0AAV3U080-F1
#
_cell.length_a   1.000
_cell.length_b   1.000
_cell.length_c   1.000
_cell.angle_alpha   90.00
_cell.angle_beta   90.00
_cell.angle_gamma   90.00
#
_symmetry.space_group_name_H-M   'P 1'
#
loop_
_entity.id
_entity.type
_entity.pdbx_description
1 polymer ?
#
loop_
_entity_poly.entity_id
_entity_poly.type
_entity_poly.pdbx_seq_one_letter_code
_entity_poly.pdbx_strand_id
1 'polypeptide(L)'
;MAKIQQLQPAGNEALNDPIQQWLLAELRKYGEPCLREDGDVYYRQDGLLDSMSTLKFMVAIQKQYDMVFSPEQFNSQATATLRQLSQAIAAALATSD
;
A
#
# COMPACT_ATOMS: atom_id res chain seq x y z
N MET A 1 -6.13 -19.33 34.37
CA MET A 1 -5.36 -19.73 33.17
C MET A 1 -5.98 -19.02 31.98
N ALA A 2 -5.41 -17.89 31.56
CA ALA A 2 -5.93 -17.13 30.43
C ALA A 2 -5.59 -17.85 29.12
N LYS A 3 -6.63 -18.32 28.42
CA LYS A 3 -6.52 -18.77 27.04
C LYS A 3 -6.21 -17.52 26.21
N ILE A 4 -4.93 -17.29 25.91
CA ILE A 4 -4.54 -16.39 24.84
C ILE A 4 -5.05 -17.06 23.57
N GLN A 5 -6.26 -16.69 23.15
CA GLN A 5 -6.66 -16.92 21.77
C GLN A 5 -5.67 -16.12 20.95
N GLN A 6 -4.73 -16.83 20.33
CA GLN A 6 -3.92 -16.31 19.24
C GLN A 6 -4.92 -15.76 18.23
N LEU A 7 -5.06 -14.43 18.21
CA LEU A 7 -5.75 -13.72 17.16
C LEU A 7 -5.13 -14.21 15.86
N GLN A 8 -5.96 -14.90 15.07
CA GLN A 8 -5.59 -15.43 13.78
C GLN A 8 -4.97 -14.28 12.95
N PRO A 9 -3.83 -14.49 12.26
CA PRO A 9 -3.03 -13.43 11.63
C PRO A 9 -3.65 -12.86 10.35
N ALA A 10 -4.98 -12.82 10.22
CA ALA A 10 -5.65 -12.32 9.01
C ALA A 10 -5.43 -10.82 8.76
N GLY A 11 -4.99 -10.05 9.76
CA GLY A 11 -4.56 -8.65 9.62
C GLY A 11 -3.04 -8.46 9.48
N ASN A 12 -2.24 -9.52 9.67
CA ASN A 12 -0.78 -9.45 9.69
C ASN A 12 -0.12 -9.98 8.42
N GLU A 13 -0.80 -10.80 7.62
CA GLU A 13 -0.23 -11.36 6.39
C GLU A 13 -0.01 -10.31 5.30
N ALA A 14 -0.90 -9.31 5.21
CA ALA A 14 -0.71 -8.17 4.31
C ALA A 14 0.54 -7.34 4.69
N LEU A 15 0.92 -7.34 5.98
CA LEU A 15 2.16 -6.71 6.44
C LEU A 15 3.41 -7.57 6.23
N ASN A 16 3.33 -8.79 5.71
CA ASN A 16 4.53 -9.62 5.46
C ASN A 16 5.08 -9.50 4.03
N ASP A 17 4.39 -8.79 3.14
CA ASP A 17 4.86 -8.56 1.78
C ASP A 17 5.90 -7.42 1.75
N PRO A 18 7.08 -7.61 1.11
CA PRO A 18 8.13 -6.61 1.08
C PRO A 18 7.72 -5.33 0.34
N ILE A 19 6.84 -5.43 -0.67
CA ILE A 19 6.31 -4.26 -1.40
C ILE A 19 5.37 -3.50 -0.46
N GLN A 20 4.47 -4.19 0.21
CA GLN A 20 3.55 -3.57 1.15
C GLN A 20 4.27 -2.89 2.34
N GLN A 21 5.32 -3.51 2.88
CA GLN A 21 6.18 -2.93 3.92
C GLN A 21 6.88 -1.65 3.44
N TRP A 22 7.46 -1.68 2.24
CA TRP A 22 8.10 -0.51 1.66
C TRP A 22 7.08 0.61 1.40
N LEU A 23 5.92 0.29 0.81
CA LEU A 23 4.85 1.26 0.56
C LEU A 23 4.37 1.90 1.87
N LEU A 24 4.20 1.12 2.94
CA LEU A 24 3.82 1.62 4.25
C LEU A 24 4.88 2.57 4.82
N ALA A 25 6.16 2.20 4.72
CA ALA A 25 7.27 3.04 5.15
C ALA A 25 7.38 4.34 4.34
N GLU A 26 7.09 4.28 3.04
CA GLU A 26 7.06 5.44 2.16
C GLU A 26 5.87 6.35 2.47
N LEU A 27 4.68 5.81 2.70
CA LEU A 27 3.50 6.57 3.13
C LEU A 27 3.71 7.28 4.46
N ARG A 28 4.44 6.66 5.39
CA ARG A 28 4.79 7.24 6.70
C ARG A 28 5.57 8.56 6.60
N LYS A 29 6.18 8.86 5.45
CA LYS A 29 6.85 10.15 5.21
C LYS A 29 5.88 11.30 5.02
N TYR A 30 4.63 11.01 4.64
CA TYR A 30 3.58 11.99 4.36
C TYR A 30 2.61 12.16 5.53
N GLY A 31 2.44 11.11 6.34
CA GLY A 31 1.66 11.13 7.57
C GLY A 31 1.53 9.73 8.16
N GLU A 32 0.72 9.55 9.21
CA GLU A 32 0.51 8.23 9.81
C GLU A 32 -0.66 7.50 9.14
N PRO A 33 -0.43 6.43 8.35
CA PRO A 33 -1.51 5.65 7.76
C PRO A 33 -2.29 4.87 8.83
N CYS A 34 -3.61 4.91 8.77
CA CYS A 34 -4.49 4.17 9.66
C CYS A 34 -4.74 2.75 9.12
N LEU A 35 -4.43 1.75 9.93
CA LEU A 35 -4.83 0.38 9.66
C LEU A 35 -6.32 0.22 10.00
N ARG A 36 -7.13 -0.17 9.01
CA ARG A 36 -8.56 -0.47 9.22
C ARG A 36 -8.75 -1.84 9.86
N GLU A 37 -9.98 -2.13 10.30
CA GLU A 37 -10.35 -3.41 10.93
C GLU A 37 -10.14 -4.62 10.00
N ASP A 38 -10.14 -4.42 8.68
CA ASP A 38 -9.84 -5.43 7.66
C ASP A 38 -8.31 -5.65 7.42
N GLY A 39 -7.47 -4.95 8.16
CA GLY A 39 -6.01 -5.06 8.07
C GLY A 39 -5.42 -4.43 6.82
N ASP A 40 -6.10 -3.47 6.20
CA ASP A 40 -5.62 -2.69 5.07
C ASP A 40 -5.54 -1.19 5.39
N VAL A 41 -4.85 -0.45 4.54
CA VAL A 41 -4.60 0.99 4.70
C VAL A 41 -5.24 1.73 3.54
N TYR A 42 -6.19 2.61 3.86
CA TYR A 42 -6.97 3.40 2.91
C TYR A 42 -6.39 4.81 2.79
N TYR A 43 -5.10 4.89 2.44
CA TYR A 43 -4.31 6.13 2.45
C TYR A 43 -4.90 7.28 1.62
N ARG A 44 -5.76 6.98 0.63
CA ARG A 44 -6.50 8.00 -0.14
C ARG A 44 -7.76 8.49 0.54
N GLN A 45 -8.55 7.60 1.13
CA GLN A 45 -9.75 7.99 1.88
C GLN A 45 -9.38 8.75 3.15
N ASP A 46 -8.25 8.38 3.76
CA ASP A 46 -7.70 9.07 4.93
C ASP A 46 -7.12 10.45 4.59
N GLY A 47 -7.08 10.84 3.31
CA GLY A 47 -6.54 12.13 2.88
C GLY A 47 -5.05 12.29 3.16
N LEU A 48 -4.32 11.17 3.30
CA LEU A 48 -2.91 11.16 3.67
C LEU A 48 -2.02 11.78 2.58
N LEU A 49 -2.46 11.66 1.32
CA LEU A 49 -1.78 12.21 0.17
C LEU A 49 -2.63 13.32 -0.45
N ASP A 50 -2.14 14.56 -0.41
CA ASP A 50 -2.64 15.64 -1.24
C ASP A 50 -2.16 15.48 -2.69
N SER A 51 -2.56 16.36 -3.60
CA SER A 51 -2.16 16.27 -5.02
C SER A 51 -0.64 16.28 -5.21
N MET A 52 0.12 17.05 -4.43
CA MET A 52 1.58 17.12 -4.55
C MET A 52 2.25 15.88 -3.93
N SER A 53 1.80 15.44 -2.75
CA SER A 53 2.32 14.22 -2.11
C SER A 53 1.98 12.96 -2.91
N THR A 54 0.82 12.92 -3.55
CA THR A 54 0.43 11.85 -4.48
C THR A 54 1.44 11.71 -5.61
N LEU A 55 1.79 12.81 -6.28
CA LEU A 55 2.79 12.80 -7.35
C LEU A 55 4.17 12.35 -6.84
N LYS A 56 4.60 12.84 -5.67
CA LYS A 56 5.87 12.42 -5.06
C LYS A 56 5.88 10.93 -4.74
N PHE A 57 4.77 10.41 -4.22
CA PHE A 57 4.59 9.00 -3.90
C PHE A 57 4.60 8.13 -5.16
N MET A 58 3.90 8.54 -6.22
CA MET A 58 3.94 7.87 -7.53
C MET A 58 5.37 7.83 -8.10
N VAL A 59 6.11 8.94 -8.02
CA VAL A 59 7.52 9.00 -8.46
C VAL A 59 8.40 8.10 -7.60
N ALA A 60 8.16 7.98 -6.30
CA ALA A 60 8.89 7.07 -5.44
C ALA A 60 8.66 5.61 -5.86
N ILE A 61 7.42 5.23 -6.13
CA ILE A 61 7.06 3.89 -6.64
C ILE A 61 7.74 3.63 -7.98
N GLN A 62 7.71 4.60 -8.89
CA GLN A 62 8.37 4.50 -10.20
C GLN A 62 9.88 4.27 -10.04
N LYS A 63 10.54 5.00 -9.15
CA LYS A 63 11.98 4.82 -8.92
C LYS A 63 12.33 3.46 -8.30
N GLN A 64 11.45 2.95 -7.42
CA GLN A 64 11.70 1.72 -6.70
C GLN A 64 11.45 0.46 -7.55
N TYR A 65 10.44 0.49 -8.40
CA TYR A 65 9.96 -0.68 -9.16
C TYR A 65 10.07 -0.52 -10.69
N ASP A 66 10.64 0.58 -11.17
CA ASP A 66 10.66 0.97 -12.59
C ASP A 66 9.26 1.00 -13.24
N MET A 67 8.24 1.29 -12.45
CA MET A 67 6.84 1.24 -12.85
C MET A 67 6.21 2.62 -12.99
N VAL A 68 5.66 2.93 -14.16
CA VAL A 68 4.93 4.17 -14.40
C VAL A 68 3.44 3.96 -14.16
N PHE A 69 2.91 4.58 -13.12
CA PHE A 69 1.47 4.71 -12.94
C PHE A 69 0.98 6.01 -13.56
N SER A 70 -0.04 5.95 -14.42
CA SER A 70 -0.78 7.16 -14.81
C SER A 70 -1.59 7.68 -13.61
N PRO A 71 -1.81 9.00 -13.47
CA PRO A 71 -2.64 9.54 -12.40
C PRO A 71 -4.03 8.90 -12.34
N GLU A 72 -4.63 8.57 -13.48
CA GLU A 72 -5.92 7.87 -13.56
C GLU A 72 -5.84 6.44 -13.00
N GLN A 73 -4.78 5.69 -13.33
CA GLN A 73 -4.55 4.35 -12.80
C GLN A 73 -4.31 4.40 -11.29
N PHE A 74 -3.48 5.34 -10.84
CA PHE A 74 -3.20 5.55 -9.43
C PHE A 74 -4.44 5.99 -8.64
N ASN A 75 -5.35 6.74 -9.27
CA ASN A 75 -6.61 7.17 -8.66
C ASN A 75 -7.76 6.16 -8.83
N SER A 76 -7.57 5.07 -9.57
CA SER A 76 -8.59 4.04 -9.81
C SER A 76 -8.91 3.21 -8.55
N GLN A 77 -10.00 2.45 -8.53
CA GLN A 77 -10.26 1.55 -7.40
C GLN A 77 -9.22 0.42 -7.24
N ALA A 78 -8.42 0.13 -8.27
CA ALA A 78 -7.43 -0.95 -8.27
C ALA A 78 -6.18 -0.65 -7.43
N THR A 79 -6.04 0.57 -6.92
CA THR A 79 -4.95 0.99 -6.03
C THR A 79 -5.52 1.72 -4.80
N ALA A 80 -6.80 1.52 -4.47
CA ALA A 80 -7.50 2.30 -3.43
C ALA A 80 -6.94 2.07 -2.04
N THR A 81 -6.38 0.88 -1.84
CA THR A 81 -5.72 0.48 -0.62
C THR A 81 -4.27 0.11 -0.86
N LEU A 82 -3.51 0.02 0.23
CA LEU A 82 -2.10 -0.37 0.20
C LEU A 82 -1.92 -1.79 -0.34
N ARG A 83 -2.81 -2.72 0.06
CA ARG A 83 -2.79 -4.11 -0.42
C ARG A 83 -3.07 -4.20 -1.92
N GLN A 84 -4.03 -3.44 -2.42
CA GLN A 84 -4.34 -3.44 -3.85
C GLN A 84 -3.18 -2.86 -4.67
N LEU A 85 -2.56 -1.79 -4.17
CA LEU A 85 -1.37 -1.22 -4.79
C LEU A 85 -0.19 -2.19 -4.78
N SER A 86 0.07 -2.89 -3.66
CA SER A 86 1.15 -3.89 -3.60
C SER A 86 0.91 -5.03 -4.57
N GLN A 87 -0.33 -5.52 -4.68
CA GLN A 87 -0.72 -6.56 -5.64
C GLN A 87 -0.55 -6.10 -7.09
N ALA A 88 -0.92 -4.85 -7.42
CA ALA A 88 -0.75 -4.31 -8.76
C ALA A 88 0.74 -4.23 -9.15
N ILE A 89 1.60 -3.81 -8.21
CA ILE A 89 3.05 -3.79 -8.42
C ILE A 89 3.59 -5.22 -8.58
N ALA A 90 3.23 -6.14 -7.68
CA ALA A 90 3.67 -7.53 -7.74
C ALA A 90 3.27 -8.21 -9.07
N ALA A 91 2.03 -8.00 -9.53
CA ALA A 91 1.55 -8.56 -10.80
C ALA A 91 2.31 -8.00 -12.02
N ALA A 92 2.62 -6.71 -12.03
CA ALA A 92 3.38 -6.09 -13.11
C ALA A 92 4.84 -6.57 -13.13
N LEU A 93 5.46 -6.72 -11.96
CA LEU A 93 6.80 -7.30 -11.84
C LEU A 93 6.84 -8.75 -12.34
N ALA A 94 5.80 -9.54 -12.04
CA ALA A 94 5.70 -10.93 -12.50
C ALA A 94 5.45 -11.07 -14.03
N THR A 95 4.98 -10.02 -14.70
CA THR A 95 4.70 -10.03 -16.15
C THR A 95 5.92 -9.61 -17.00
N SER A 96 7.00 -9.14 -16.37
CA SER A 96 8.20 -8.66 -17.05
C SER A 96 9.28 -9.75 -17.26
N ASP A 97 8.87 -11.02 -17.23
CA ASP A 97 9.71 -12.23 -17.42
C ASP A 97 9.50 -12.87 -18.80
#